data_AF-A0A1M8AAN6-F1
#
_entry.id   AF-A0A1M8AAN6-F1
#
_cell.length_a   1.000
_cell.length_b   1.000
_cell.length_c   1.000
_cell.angle_alpha   90.00
_cell.angle_beta   90.00
_cell.angle_gamma   90.00
#
_symmetry.space_group_name_H-M   'P 1'
#
loop_
_entity.id
_entity.type
_entity.pdbx_description
1 polymer ?
#
loop_
_entity_poly.entity_id
_entity_poly.type
_entity_poly.pdbx_seq_one_letter_code
_entity_poly.pdbx_strand_id
1 'polypeptide(L)'
;MSNTSRVMSNREYEKFMKEKKHEAFKKCDPIVQEFVECSRNRLFSVAWACRKQNRAMYECLLQYMNDNTMLEAEQAYLDQHRNKP
;
A
#
# COMPACT_ATOMS: atom_id res chain seq x y z
N MET A 1 14.66 27.90 -6.09
CA MET A 1 13.19 28.03 -6.05
C MET A 1 12.66 26.98 -5.09
N SER A 2 12.30 27.38 -3.86
CA SER A 2 11.64 26.47 -2.91
C SER A 2 10.18 26.35 -3.33
N ASN A 3 9.73 25.14 -3.62
CA ASN A 3 8.36 24.88 -4.07
C ASN A 3 7.42 24.91 -2.87
N THR A 4 6.61 25.98 -2.77
CA THR A 4 5.65 26.25 -1.69
C THR A 4 4.34 25.47 -1.80
N SER A 5 4.12 24.69 -2.87
CA SER A 5 2.89 23.89 -3.01
C SER A 5 2.91 22.73 -2.03
N ARG A 6 1.94 22.61 -1.11
CA ARG A 6 1.82 21.50 -0.14
C ARG A 6 1.42 20.15 -0.79
N VAL A 7 1.41 20.08 -2.12
CA VAL A 7 1.01 18.90 -2.90
C VAL A 7 2.26 18.14 -3.34
N MET A 8 2.24 16.80 -3.23
CA MET A 8 3.30 15.95 -3.76
C MET A 8 3.34 16.00 -5.30
N SER A 9 4.54 16.00 -5.88
CA SER A 9 4.68 15.74 -7.31
C SER A 9 4.30 14.29 -7.64
N ASN A 10 3.91 14.00 -8.90
CA ASN A 10 3.55 12.63 -9.31
C ASN A 10 4.66 11.61 -9.00
N ARG A 11 5.94 11.99 -9.19
CA ARG A 11 7.08 11.13 -8.91
C ARG A 11 7.23 10.83 -7.40
N GLU A 12 7.02 11.83 -6.56
CA GLU A 12 7.05 11.66 -5.11
C GLU A 12 5.88 10.81 -4.63
N TYR A 13 4.69 11.05 -5.19
CA TYR A 13 3.49 10.27 -4.90
C TYR A 13 3.69 8.79 -5.25
N GLU A 14 4.24 8.48 -6.43
CA GLU A 14 4.55 7.09 -6.81
C GLU A 14 5.51 6.41 -5.84
N LYS A 15 6.56 7.12 -5.40
CA LYS A 15 7.53 6.60 -4.44
C LYS A 15 6.88 6.35 -3.08
N PHE A 16 6.13 7.33 -2.58
CA PHE A 16 5.37 7.23 -1.34
C PHE A 16 4.40 6.04 -1.37
N MET A 17 3.60 5.91 -2.44
CA MET A 17 2.65 4.82 -2.59
C MET A 17 3.33 3.46 -2.67
N LYS A 18 4.50 3.36 -3.32
CA LYS A 18 5.29 2.13 -3.38
C LYS A 18 5.78 1.72 -1.99
N GLU A 19 6.31 2.66 -1.22
CA GLU A 19 6.79 2.42 0.15
C GLU A 19 5.63 2.01 1.07
N LYS A 20 4.50 2.72 1.03
CA LYS A 20 3.32 2.42 1.84
C LYS A 20 2.69 1.09 1.51
N LYS A 21 2.54 0.76 0.22
CA LYS A 21 2.07 -0.57 -0.19
C LYS A 21 3.01 -1.66 0.33
N HIS A 22 4.31 -1.48 0.19
CA HIS A 22 5.29 -2.46 0.66
C HIS A 22 5.22 -2.66 2.19
N GLU A 23 5.05 -1.58 2.96
CA GLU A 23 4.84 -1.63 4.41
C GLU A 23 3.54 -2.39 4.76
N ALA A 24 2.44 -2.11 4.07
CA ALA A 24 1.16 -2.78 4.26
C ALA A 24 1.25 -4.28 3.95
N PHE A 25 1.90 -4.65 2.83
CA PHE A 25 2.12 -6.06 2.49
C PHE A 25 2.97 -6.80 3.54
N LYS A 26 3.98 -6.15 4.12
CA LYS A 26 4.77 -6.74 5.22
C LYS A 26 3.94 -6.98 6.47
N LYS A 27 3.03 -6.07 6.83
CA LYS A 27 2.14 -6.24 7.99
C LYS A 27 1.11 -7.35 7.76
N CYS A 28 0.68 -7.52 6.51
CA CYS A 28 -0.27 -8.56 6.09
C CYS A 28 0.39 -9.85 5.59
N ASP A 29 1.71 -10.02 5.77
CA ASP A 29 2.47 -11.14 5.20
C ASP A 29 1.84 -12.53 5.41
N PRO A 30 1.39 -12.94 6.62
CA PRO A 30 0.77 -14.26 6.79
C PRO A 30 -0.48 -14.47 5.93
N ILE A 31 -1.31 -13.44 5.77
CA ILE A 31 -2.55 -13.51 4.97
C ILE A 31 -2.22 -13.49 3.48
N VAL A 32 -1.18 -12.75 3.10
CA VAL A 32 -0.65 -12.73 1.72
C VAL A 32 -0.11 -14.12 1.35
N GLN A 33 0.58 -14.80 2.26
CA GLN A 33 1.07 -16.17 2.01
C GLN A 33 -0.08 -17.14 1.72
N GLU A 34 -1.20 -17.08 2.44
CA GLU A 34 -2.37 -17.92 2.13
C GLU A 34 -2.92 -17.68 0.71
N PHE A 35 -2.94 -16.43 0.26
CA PHE A 35 -3.33 -16.09 -1.10
C PHE A 35 -2.31 -16.59 -2.14
N VAL A 36 -1.01 -16.46 -1.84
CA VAL A 36 0.08 -16.98 -2.67
C VAL A 36 -0.03 -18.51 -2.79
N GLU A 37 -0.25 -19.22 -1.70
CA GLU A 37 -0.41 -20.67 -1.70
C GLU A 37 -1.59 -21.12 -2.57
N CYS A 38 -2.74 -20.44 -2.47
CA CYS A 38 -3.89 -20.72 -3.31
C CYS A 38 -3.62 -20.44 -4.80
N SER A 39 -2.88 -19.38 -5.11
CA SER A 39 -2.60 -18.94 -6.49
C SER A 39 -1.47 -19.70 -7.18
N ARG A 40 -0.54 -20.32 -6.44
CA ARG A 40 0.63 -21.04 -7.01
C ARG A 40 0.29 -22.03 -8.14
N ASN A 41 -0.83 -22.74 -8.03
CA ASN A 41 -1.22 -23.78 -8.97
C ASN A 41 -2.32 -23.34 -9.96
N ARG A 42 -2.63 -22.04 -10.02
CA ARG A 42 -3.77 -21.51 -10.78
C ARG A 42 -3.31 -20.28 -11.56
N LEU A 43 -3.53 -20.28 -12.87
CA LEU A 43 -3.22 -19.11 -13.71
C LEU A 43 -4.50 -18.32 -14.03
N PHE A 44 -5.50 -18.98 -14.59
CA PHE A 44 -6.72 -18.31 -15.06
C PHE A 44 -7.87 -18.33 -14.02
N SER A 45 -7.88 -19.32 -13.13
CA SER A 45 -9.00 -19.53 -12.19
C SER A 45 -8.83 -18.83 -10.83
N VAL A 46 -7.74 -18.08 -10.62
CA VAL A 46 -7.40 -17.45 -9.33
C VAL A 46 -8.50 -16.53 -8.82
N ALA A 47 -9.06 -15.68 -9.70
CA ALA A 47 -10.06 -14.68 -9.33
C ALA A 47 -11.33 -15.29 -8.70
N TRP A 48 -11.68 -16.52 -9.08
CA TRP A 48 -12.86 -17.23 -8.55
C TRP A 48 -12.46 -18.20 -7.44
N ALA A 49 -11.43 -19.01 -7.66
CA ALA A 49 -11.03 -20.07 -6.75
C ALA A 49 -10.38 -19.57 -5.46
N CYS A 50 -9.65 -18.46 -5.53
CA CYS A 50 -8.96 -17.86 -4.39
C CYS A 50 -9.68 -16.60 -3.88
N ARG A 51 -10.96 -16.43 -4.21
CA ARG A 51 -11.75 -15.25 -3.83
C ARG A 51 -11.78 -15.03 -2.33
N LYS A 52 -11.81 -16.10 -1.53
CA LYS A 52 -11.82 -16.04 -0.06
C LYS A 52 -10.50 -15.45 0.48
N GLN A 53 -9.37 -16.00 0.03
CA GLN A 53 -8.04 -15.55 0.43
C GLN A 53 -7.75 -14.14 -0.07
N ASN A 54 -8.17 -13.82 -1.31
CA ASN A 54 -8.05 -12.48 -1.87
C ASN A 54 -8.83 -11.45 -1.04
N ARG A 55 -10.05 -11.80 -0.60
CA ARG A 55 -10.85 -10.93 0.26
C ARG A 55 -10.18 -10.70 1.62
N ALA A 56 -9.67 -11.75 2.26
CA ALA A 56 -8.95 -11.63 3.53
C ALA A 56 -7.70 -10.74 3.39
N MET A 57 -6.92 -10.92 2.32
CA MET A 57 -5.77 -10.07 2.02
C MET A 57 -6.19 -8.61 1.84
N TYR A 58 -7.23 -8.36 1.06
CA TYR A 58 -7.76 -7.01 0.83
C TYR A 58 -8.26 -6.35 2.13
N GLU A 59 -8.99 -7.09 2.96
CA GLU A 59 -9.47 -6.60 4.27
C GLU A 59 -8.31 -6.21 5.19
N CYS A 60 -7.20 -6.97 5.18
CA CYS A 60 -5.99 -6.59 5.92
C CYS A 60 -5.33 -5.33 5.34
N LEU A 61 -5.15 -5.27 4.02
CA LEU A 61 -4.51 -4.11 3.37
C LEU A 61 -5.30 -2.83 3.59
N LEU A 62 -6.63 -2.90 3.58
CA LEU A 62 -7.50 -1.76 3.84
C LEU A 62 -7.20 -1.11 5.20
N GLN A 63 -6.93 -1.89 6.25
CA GLN A 63 -6.64 -1.33 7.59
C GLN A 63 -5.45 -0.36 7.58
N TYR A 64 -4.49 -0.56 6.67
CA TYR A 64 -3.28 0.26 6.54
C TYR A 64 -3.32 1.26 5.38
N MET A 65 -4.32 1.16 4.52
CA MET A 65 -4.49 1.99 3.33
C MET A 65 -5.84 2.71 3.29
N ASN A 66 -6.45 2.92 4.46
CA ASN A 66 -7.67 3.73 4.58
C ASN A 66 -7.36 5.21 4.30
N ASP A 67 -8.34 5.95 3.77
CA ASP A 67 -8.18 7.36 3.41
C ASP A 67 -7.58 8.20 4.56
N ASN A 68 -8.08 8.02 5.79
CA ASN A 68 -7.56 8.72 6.97
C ASN A 68 -6.08 8.40 7.24
N THR A 69 -5.70 7.12 7.20
CA THR A 69 -4.30 6.69 7.43
C THR A 69 -3.36 7.18 6.33
N MET A 70 -3.86 7.27 5.10
CA MET A 70 -3.11 7.74 3.94
C MET A 70 -2.89 9.26 3.99
N LEU A 71 -3.89 10.04 4.43
CA LEU A 71 -3.78 11.49 4.59
C LEU A 71 -2.74 11.86 5.66
N GLU A 72 -2.76 11.19 6.80
CA GLU A 72 -1.76 11.38 7.87
C GLU A 72 -0.35 11.01 7.37
N ALA A 73 -0.23 9.89 6.64
CA ALA A 73 1.03 9.44 6.08
C ALA A 73 1.59 10.40 5.01
N GLU A 74 0.73 11.01 4.19
CA GLU A 74 1.11 12.04 3.22
C GLU A 74 1.66 13.28 3.93
N GLN A 75 0.98 13.77 4.96
CA GLN A 75 1.45 14.92 5.74
C GLN A 75 2.82 14.64 6.37
N ALA A 76 2.98 13.48 7.01
CA ALA A 76 4.25 13.07 7.60
C ALA A 76 5.37 12.94 6.55
N TYR A 77 5.07 12.44 5.35
CA TYR A 77 6.05 12.33 4.26
C TYR A 77 6.53 13.72 3.80
N LEU A 78 5.59 14.65 3.61
CA LEU A 78 5.89 16.04 3.24
C LEU A 78 6.76 16.74 4.29
N ASP A 79 6.43 16.57 5.58
CA ASP A 79 7.19 17.19 6.66
C ASP A 79 8.63 16.65 6.72
N GLN A 80 8.81 15.33 6.59
CA GLN A 80 10.14 14.71 6.62
C GLN A 80 11.02 15.12 5.44
N HIS A 81 10.45 15.23 4.24
CA HIS A 81 11.22 15.47 3.01
C HIS A 81 11.45 16.96 2.74
N ARG A 82 10.65 17.85 3.34
CA ARG A 82 10.79 19.31 3.18
C ARG A 82 11.49 19.99 4.34
N ASN A 83 11.39 19.48 5.57
CA ASN A 83 12.11 20.03 6.73
C ASN A 83 13.53 19.46 6.90
N LYS A 84 14.20 19.08 5.81
CA LYS A 84 15.62 18.74 5.86
C LYS A 84 16.43 20.05 5.92
N PRO A 85 17.23 20.29 6.97
CA PRO A 85 18.06 21.50 7.06
C PRO A 85 19.08 21.59 5.93
#